data_AF-A0A426TYZ3-F1
#
_entry.id   AF-A0A426TYZ3-F1
#
_cell.length_a   1.000
_cell.length_b   1.000
_cell.length_c   1.000
_cell.angle_alpha   90.00
_cell.angle_beta   90.00
_cell.angle_gamma   90.00
#
_symmetry.space_group_name_H-M   'P 1'
#
loop_
_entity.id
_entity.type
_entity.pdbx_description
1 polymer ?
#
loop_
_entity_poly.entity_id
_entity_poly.type
_entity_poly.pdbx_seq_one_letter_code
_entity_poly.pdbx_strand_id
1 'polypeptide(L)'
;MTHKEHEHAHAHIGPATYYKIFAALMVLMFLTVGAWWVETVVEIPRALGVFIALVIASTKTVLIVLFFMHIKVSSRVVQLYAIAALFGLLFLFVITMGDYIARGWPPQLGPLP
;
A
#
# COMPACT_ATOMS: atom_id res chain seq x y z
N MET A 1 -39.74 10.38 -29.04
CA MET A 1 -38.46 10.69 -28.38
C MET A 1 -38.30 9.69 -27.24
N THR A 2 -37.66 8.56 -27.51
CA THR A 2 -37.54 7.45 -26.54
C THR A 2 -36.25 7.64 -25.77
N HIS A 3 -36.34 8.20 -24.56
CA HIS A 3 -35.26 8.15 -23.60
C HIS A 3 -35.10 6.69 -23.17
N LYS A 4 -34.06 6.02 -23.66
CA LYS A 4 -33.59 4.78 -23.06
C LYS A 4 -33.04 5.14 -21.69
N GLU A 5 -33.72 4.70 -20.64
CA GLU A 5 -33.20 4.76 -19.28
C GLU A 5 -31.87 4.00 -19.26
N HIS A 6 -30.81 4.71 -18.91
CA HIS A 6 -29.51 4.11 -18.63
C HIS A 6 -29.63 3.43 -17.27
N GLU A 7 -30.04 2.17 -17.30
CA GLU A 7 -30.07 1.30 -16.12
C GLU A 7 -28.61 1.09 -15.65
N HIS A 8 -28.21 1.86 -14.63
CA HIS A 8 -26.92 1.71 -13.98
C HIS A 8 -26.95 0.43 -13.14
N ALA A 9 -26.66 -0.71 -13.76
CA ALA A 9 -26.45 -1.97 -13.06
C ALA A 9 -25.30 -1.80 -12.04
N HIS A 10 -25.66 -1.57 -10.78
CA HIS A 10 -24.72 -1.46 -9.68
C HIS A 10 -24.02 -2.81 -9.49
N ALA A 11 -22.75 -2.89 -9.87
CA ALA A 11 -21.95 -4.11 -9.79
C ALA A 11 -21.61 -4.44 -8.32
N HIS A 12 -22.56 -4.98 -7.55
CA HIS A 12 -22.34 -5.33 -6.16
C HIS A 12 -21.45 -6.58 -6.04
N ILE A 13 -20.37 -6.47 -5.26
CA ILE A 13 -19.55 -7.63 -4.87
C ILE A 13 -20.37 -8.47 -3.89
N GLY A 14 -20.60 -9.75 -4.20
CA GLY A 14 -21.33 -10.65 -3.31
C GLY A 14 -20.62 -10.88 -1.96
N PRO A 15 -21.37 -11.15 -0.87
CA PRO A 15 -20.81 -11.35 0.48
C PRO A 15 -19.78 -12.48 0.55
N ALA A 16 -19.94 -13.53 -0.27
CA ALA A 16 -18.99 -14.64 -0.35
C ALA A 16 -17.57 -14.21 -0.74
N THR A 17 -17.43 -13.16 -1.56
CA THR A 17 -16.12 -12.65 -1.97
C THR A 17 -15.40 -11.99 -0.80
N TYR A 18 -16.10 -11.20 0.04
CA TYR A 18 -15.50 -10.57 1.22
C TYR A 18 -14.97 -11.61 2.21
N TYR A 19 -15.70 -12.70 2.45
CA TYR A 19 -15.23 -13.77 3.34
C TYR A 19 -13.96 -14.47 2.81
N LYS A 20 -13.87 -14.70 1.48
CA LYS A 20 -12.67 -15.27 0.87
C LYS A 20 -11.45 -14.36 1.04
N ILE A 21 -11.65 -13.05 0.84
CA ILE A 21 -10.55 -12.07 0.97
C ILE A 21 -10.18 -11.90 2.44
N PHE A 22 -11.15 -11.87 3.34
CA PHE A 22 -10.89 -11.87 4.77
C PHE A 22 -10.02 -13.06 5.19
N ALA A 23 -10.35 -14.27 4.73
CA ALA A 23 -9.52 -15.45 4.98
C ALA A 23 -8.09 -15.28 4.40
N ALA A 24 -7.95 -14.76 3.18
CA ALA A 24 -6.64 -14.47 2.59
C ALA A 24 -5.84 -13.44 3.41
N LEU A 25 -6.49 -12.39 3.92
CA LEU A 25 -5.87 -11.38 4.78
C LEU A 25 -5.45 -11.96 6.14
N MET A 26 -6.23 -12.88 6.70
CA MET A 26 -5.87 -13.59 7.93
C MET A 26 -4.62 -14.46 7.72
N VAL A 27 -4.55 -15.19 6.59
CA VAL A 27 -3.35 -15.95 6.22
C VAL A 27 -2.12 -15.03 6.11
N LEU A 28 -2.23 -13.91 5.39
CA LEU A 28 -1.15 -12.93 5.27
C LEU A 28 -0.72 -12.34 6.62
N MET A 29 -1.66 -12.14 7.54
CA MET A 29 -1.35 -11.70 8.91
C MET A 29 -0.51 -12.75 9.64
N PHE A 30 -0.95 -14.01 9.65
CA PHE A 30 -0.20 -15.10 10.27
C PHE A 30 1.18 -15.28 9.63
N LEU A 31 1.31 -15.11 8.31
CA LEU A 31 2.59 -15.13 7.62
C LEU A 31 3.52 -14.01 8.09
N THR A 32 2.99 -12.81 8.36
CA THR A 32 3.82 -11.69 8.86
C THR A 32 4.34 -11.99 10.27
N VAL A 33 3.47 -12.52 11.15
CA VAL A 33 3.87 -12.93 12.50
C VAL A 33 4.88 -14.08 12.44
N GLY A 34 4.62 -15.09 11.60
CA GLY A 34 5.53 -16.22 11.40
C GLY A 34 6.89 -15.80 10.85
N ALA A 35 6.92 -14.86 9.89
CA ALA A 35 8.16 -14.31 9.36
C ALA A 35 9.01 -13.64 10.46
N TRP A 36 8.38 -12.89 11.37
CA TRP A 36 9.06 -12.27 12.51
C TRP A 36 9.65 -13.31 13.48
N TRP A 37 8.91 -14.39 13.77
CA TRP A 37 9.44 -15.49 14.60
C TRP A 37 10.62 -16.18 13.94
N VAL A 38 10.55 -16.46 12.64
CA VAL A 38 11.62 -17.11 11.89
C VAL A 38 12.87 -16.23 11.81
N GLU A 39 12.71 -14.92 11.57
CA GLU A 39 13.82 -13.96 11.58
C GLU A 39 14.57 -13.98 12.92
N THR A 40 13.82 -14.06 14.03
CA THR A 40 14.39 -14.09 15.39
C THR A 40 15.14 -15.38 15.70
N VAL A 41 14.70 -16.52 15.15
CA VAL A 41 15.27 -17.84 15.45
C VAL A 41 16.42 -18.23 14.51
N VAL A 42 16.40 -17.78 13.25
CA VAL A 42 17.29 -18.28 12.18
C VAL A 42 18.46 -17.32 11.87
N GLU A 43 18.62 -16.22 12.63
CA GLU A 43 19.67 -15.20 12.40
C GLU A 43 19.78 -14.77 10.92
N ILE A 44 18.63 -14.52 10.30
CA ILE A 44 18.56 -14.04 8.92
C ILE A 44 19.04 -12.58 8.89
N PRO A 45 19.75 -12.12 7.84
CA PRO A 45 20.07 -10.71 7.69
C PRO A 45 18.84 -9.82 7.82
N ARG A 46 18.88 -8.84 8.73
CA ARG A 46 17.74 -7.97 9.06
C ARG A 46 17.13 -7.27 7.85
N ALA A 47 17.96 -6.92 6.86
CA ALA A 47 17.51 -6.32 5.61
C ALA A 47 16.57 -7.25 4.82
N LEU A 48 16.83 -8.56 4.83
CA LEU A 48 16.01 -9.55 4.14
C LEU A 48 14.68 -9.76 4.88
N GLY A 49 14.69 -9.78 6.21
CA GLY A 49 13.47 -9.82 7.04
C GLY A 49 12.55 -8.64 6.75
N VAL A 50 13.11 -7.42 6.74
CA VAL A 50 12.36 -6.19 6.37
C VAL A 50 11.81 -6.27 4.96
N PHE A 51 12.59 -6.75 3.98
CA PHE A 51 12.12 -6.90 2.60
C PHE A 51 10.93 -7.87 2.51
N ILE A 52 11.00 -9.03 3.16
CA ILE A 52 9.91 -10.01 3.21
C ILE A 52 8.66 -9.39 3.85
N ALA A 53 8.83 -8.70 4.98
CA ALA A 53 7.71 -8.03 5.67
C ALA A 53 7.04 -6.97 4.77
N LEU A 54 7.83 -6.17 4.04
CA LEU A 54 7.33 -5.17 3.09
C LEU A 54 6.55 -5.80 1.93
N VAL A 55 7.03 -6.92 1.38
CA VAL A 55 6.31 -7.65 0.32
C VAL A 55 4.95 -8.13 0.84
N ILE A 56 4.92 -8.77 2.01
CA ILE A 56 3.66 -9.27 2.60
C ILE A 56 2.70 -8.10 2.89
N ALA A 57 3.20 -7.01 3.46
CA ALA A 57 2.42 -5.80 3.74
C ALA A 57 1.87 -5.14 2.46
N SER A 58 2.66 -5.10 1.39
CA SER A 58 2.26 -4.57 0.09
C SER A 58 1.14 -5.41 -0.53
N THR A 59 1.29 -6.74 -0.53
CA THR A 59 0.23 -7.65 -1.00
C THR A 59 -1.05 -7.47 -0.19
N LYS A 60 -0.96 -7.41 1.14
CA LYS A 60 -2.11 -7.17 2.02
C LYS A 60 -2.84 -5.87 1.67
N THR A 61 -2.09 -4.80 1.45
CA THR A 61 -2.65 -3.48 1.09
C THR A 61 -3.38 -3.53 -0.25
N VAL A 62 -2.82 -4.19 -1.26
CA VAL A 62 -3.47 -4.35 -2.58
C VAL A 62 -4.81 -5.07 -2.47
N LEU A 63 -4.90 -6.17 -1.69
CA LEU A 63 -6.17 -6.86 -1.47
C LEU A 63 -7.20 -5.96 -0.77
N ILE A 64 -6.78 -5.18 0.23
CA ILE A 64 -7.67 -4.27 0.96
C ILE A 64 -8.23 -3.19 0.02
N VAL A 65 -7.35 -2.52 -0.72
CA VAL A 65 -7.72 -1.41 -1.62
C VAL A 65 -8.66 -1.89 -2.73
N LEU A 66 -8.37 -3.02 -3.36
CA LEU A 66 -9.19 -3.49 -4.49
C LEU A 66 -10.61 -3.90 -4.06
N PHE A 67 -10.76 -4.53 -2.89
CA PHE A 67 -12.02 -5.16 -2.51
C PHE A 67 -12.76 -4.47 -1.35
N PHE A 68 -12.08 -4.13 -0.26
CA PHE A 68 -12.72 -3.47 0.88
C PHE A 68 -12.96 -1.99 0.65
N MET A 69 -12.10 -1.33 -0.13
CA MET A 69 -12.33 0.06 -0.56
C MET A 69 -13.16 0.15 -1.85
N HIS A 70 -13.68 -0.98 -2.36
CA HIS A 70 -14.52 -1.07 -3.55
C HIS A 70 -13.91 -0.44 -4.82
N ILE A 71 -12.59 -0.22 -4.87
CA ILE A 71 -11.92 0.41 -6.00
C ILE A 71 -12.15 -0.39 -7.28
N LYS A 72 -12.14 -1.73 -7.20
CA LYS A 72 -12.37 -2.61 -8.35
C LYS A 72 -13.74 -2.41 -9.01
N VAL A 73 -14.76 -2.04 -8.23
CA VAL A 73 -16.14 -1.84 -8.69
C VAL A 73 -16.45 -0.37 -8.98
N SER A 74 -15.64 0.54 -8.45
CA SER A 74 -15.79 1.98 -8.68
C SER A 74 -15.61 2.37 -10.15
N SER A 75 -16.07 3.58 -10.49
CA SER A 75 -15.91 4.12 -11.84
C SER A 75 -14.42 4.28 -12.20
N ARG A 76 -14.10 4.28 -13.51
CA ARG A 76 -12.71 4.42 -13.98
C ARG A 76 -12.07 5.74 -13.54
N VAL A 77 -12.85 6.79 -13.31
CA VAL A 77 -12.36 8.07 -12.79
C VAL A 77 -11.86 7.91 -11.35
N VAL A 78 -12.58 7.16 -10.50
CA VAL A 78 -12.16 6.88 -9.13
C VAL A 78 -10.89 6.04 -9.11
N GLN A 79 -10.80 5.02 -9.98
CA GLN A 79 -9.58 4.20 -10.11
C GLN A 79 -8.38 5.04 -10.55
N LEU A 80 -8.57 5.94 -11.51
CA LEU A 80 -7.51 6.86 -11.96
C LEU A 80 -7.04 7.77 -10.83
N TYR A 81 -7.97 8.34 -10.06
CA TYR A 81 -7.63 9.18 -8.92
C TYR A 81 -6.88 8.41 -7.82
N ALA A 82 -7.28 7.16 -7.53
CA ALA A 82 -6.59 6.32 -6.56
C ALA A 82 -5.13 6.05 -6.98
N ILE A 83 -4.90 5.78 -8.27
CA ILE A 83 -3.55 5.61 -8.82
C ILE A 83 -2.78 6.94 -8.73
N ALA A 84 -3.40 8.05 -9.14
CA ALA A 84 -2.78 9.37 -9.06
C ALA A 84 -2.40 9.76 -7.63
N ALA A 85 -3.23 9.44 -6.63
CA ALA A 85 -2.95 9.66 -5.22
C ALA A 85 -1.76 8.79 -4.74
N LEU A 86 -1.67 7.54 -5.18
CA LEU A 86 -0.54 6.66 -4.84
C LEU A 86 0.78 7.18 -5.45
N PHE A 87 0.77 7.61 -6.72
CA PHE A 87 1.93 8.24 -7.34
C PHE A 87 2.28 9.55 -6.66
N GLY A 88 1.29 10.39 -6.35
CA GLY A 88 1.50 11.64 -5.61
C GLY A 88 2.14 11.40 -4.24
N LEU A 89 1.69 10.38 -3.51
CA LEU A 89 2.31 9.96 -2.24
C LEU A 89 3.76 9.52 -2.45
N LEU A 90 4.04 8.73 -3.49
CA LEU A 90 5.39 8.28 -3.82
C LEU A 90 6.31 9.47 -4.17
N PHE A 91 5.84 10.43 -4.97
CA PHE A 91 6.57 11.67 -5.25
C PHE A 91 6.87 12.44 -3.97
N LEU A 92 5.88 12.59 -3.07
CA LEU A 92 6.06 13.26 -1.79
C LEU A 92 7.14 12.57 -0.96
N PHE A 93 7.13 11.24 -0.86
CA PHE A 93 8.16 10.49 -0.13
C PHE A 93 9.55 10.67 -0.74
N VAL A 94 9.69 10.57 -2.06
CA VAL A 94 10.97 10.71 -2.75
C VAL A 94 11.56 12.09 -2.56
N ILE A 95 10.76 13.15 -2.77
CA ILE A 95 11.22 14.54 -2.61
C ILE A 95 11.58 14.80 -1.14
N THR A 96 10.70 14.42 -0.22
CA THR A 96 10.92 14.66 1.22
C THR A 96 12.17 13.94 1.71
N MET A 97 12.33 12.64 1.43
CA MET A 97 13.54 11.90 1.82
C MET A 97 14.78 12.42 1.11
N GLY A 98 14.67 12.81 -0.17
CA GLY A 98 15.73 13.48 -0.91
C GLY A 98 16.21 14.74 -0.21
N ASP A 99 15.29 15.60 0.25
CA ASP A 99 15.61 16.80 1.01
C ASP A 99 16.30 16.47 2.34
N TYR A 100 15.83 15.46 3.07
CA TYR A 100 16.48 15.03 4.32
C TYR A 100 17.91 14.52 4.09
N ILE A 101 18.14 13.73 3.05
CA ILE A 101 19.47 13.19 2.71
C ILE A 101 20.39 14.32 2.22
N ALA A 102 19.87 15.25 1.42
CA ALA A 102 20.62 16.39 0.89
C ALA A 102 21.02 17.41 1.99
N ARG A 103 20.35 17.41 3.14
CA ARG A 103 20.71 18.22 4.33
C ARG A 103 21.94 17.69 5.09
N GLY A 104 22.96 17.27 4.35
CA GLY A 104 24.30 16.97 4.86
C GLY A 104 24.95 18.20 5.47
N TRP A 105 24.93 18.26 6.80
CA TRP A 105 25.73 19.11 7.68
C TRP A 105 27.20 19.18 7.23
N PRO A 106 27.82 20.38 7.19
CA PRO A 106 28.50 20.86 8.39
C PRO A 106 27.79 22.07 9.01
N PRO A 107 28.01 22.38 10.31
CA PRO A 107 27.66 23.69 10.79
C PRO A 107 28.58 24.65 10.04
N GLN A 108 28.03 25.66 9.36
CA GLN A 108 28.85 26.76 8.88
C GLN A 108 29.48 27.41 10.12
N LEU A 109 30.74 27.09 10.40
CA LEU A 109 31.53 27.80 11.40
C LEU A 109 31.62 29.24 10.89
N GLY A 110 30.94 30.14 11.58
CA GLY A 110 31.11 31.58 11.39
C GLY A 110 32.59 31.96 11.58
N PRO A 111 32.99 33.15 11.10
CA PRO A 111 34.40 33.56 11.10
C PRO A 111 35.01 33.36 12.49
N LEU A 112 36.10 32.58 12.57
CA LEU A 112 36.85 32.42 13.80
C LEU A 112 37.51 33.76 14.17
N PRO A 113 37.52 34.16 15.46
CA PRO A 113 38.33 35.29 15.91
C PRO A 113 39.84 35.01 15.76
#